data_AF-A0A7X7SR44-F1
#
_entry.id   AF-A0A7X7SR44-F1
#
_cell.length_a   1.000
_cell.length_b   1.000
_cell.length_c   1.000
_cell.angle_alpha   90.00
_cell.angle_beta   90.00
_cell.angle_gamma   90.00
#
_symmetry.space_group_name_H-M   'P 1'
#
loop_
_entity.id
_entity.type
_entity.pdbx_description
1 polymer ?
#
loop_
_entity_poly.entity_id
_entity_poly.type
_entity_poly.pdbx_seq_one_letter_code
_entity_poly.pdbx_strand_id
1 'polypeptide(L)'
;LLLTFLIGCGLAFNSPAWQASVGDMVPRSELPSAVALTSMGFNIARSIGPAIGGAIVAAVGAAAAFAVNALCYVPLIAVLASWRKPSTPNALPRETLGVAVAAGVRYVAMSPRIGTVLVRAAAFCVGAGGLVALMPLIAKELIGGGPLTYGLLLGAFGAGAVTGAAGNARLRAVFSTEAMVRWSTIAFAIAAAVAAVSTYLLVTMAMLFIAGAGWLLALSTFNVAVQMSAPRWVVARALSIYQMAAFGGLAAGSWLWGAVATNESITVALLASAVVLIACMLLGRWLPLAQAGELNLDPLNWKEPSTEVPIVARSGPIVVTIEYLIRDEDVPEFLRAMNERRRIRRRDGARNWRLLRDLADPRVWIERYETPTWVDYVRHNRRMTQHDAVVPQRLRALHCGPDGPRVRRMIERESVARREPRETLIDPTRYS
;
A
#
# COMPACT_ATOMS: atom_id res chain seq x y z
N LEU A 1 16.22 8.62 21.61
CA LEU A 1 14.99 7.83 21.40
C LEU A 1 13.76 8.70 21.15
N LEU A 2 13.39 9.63 22.05
CA LEU A 2 12.25 10.54 21.81
C LEU A 2 12.42 11.38 20.52
N LEU A 3 13.56 12.03 20.34
CA LEU A 3 13.84 12.85 19.14
C LEU A 3 13.82 12.02 17.84
N THR A 4 14.43 10.84 17.85
CA THR A 4 14.39 9.89 16.71
C THR A 4 12.98 9.39 16.43
N PHE A 5 12.16 9.19 17.46
CA PHE A 5 10.74 8.86 17.31
C PHE A 5 9.96 10.03 16.66
N LEU A 6 10.19 11.27 17.10
CA LEU A 6 9.56 12.46 16.51
C LEU A 6 9.97 12.65 15.04
N ILE A 7 11.24 12.42 14.70
CA ILE A 7 11.73 12.41 13.31
C ILE A 7 10.99 11.35 12.49
N GLY A 8 10.83 10.13 13.04
CA GLY A 8 10.08 9.04 12.41
C GLY A 8 8.61 9.40 12.18
N CYS A 9 7.94 10.02 13.15
CA CYS A 9 6.58 10.54 13.01
C CYS A 9 6.50 11.59 11.89
N GLY A 10 7.43 12.54 11.85
CA GLY A 10 7.53 13.54 10.80
C GLY A 10 7.65 12.91 9.40
N LEU A 11 8.51 11.90 9.25
CA LEU A 11 8.69 11.16 8.00
C LEU A 11 7.41 10.40 7.60
N ALA A 12 6.71 9.80 8.55
CA ALA A 12 5.46 9.07 8.32
C ALA A 12 4.33 9.98 7.80
N PHE A 13 4.24 11.22 8.29
CA PHE A 13 3.31 12.21 7.76
C PHE A 13 3.77 12.79 6.42
N ASN A 14 5.06 13.05 6.26
CA ASN A 14 5.61 13.71 5.08
C ASN A 14 5.61 12.81 3.83
N SER A 15 6.03 11.54 3.95
CA SER A 15 6.26 10.68 2.78
C SER A 15 5.03 10.46 1.88
N PRO A 16 3.82 10.15 2.41
CA PRO A 16 2.63 9.96 1.58
C PRO A 16 2.15 11.27 0.96
N ALA A 17 2.21 12.37 1.72
CA ALA A 17 1.83 13.70 1.24
C ALA A 17 2.76 14.14 0.10
N TRP A 18 4.07 13.90 0.24
CA TRP A 18 5.07 14.21 -0.78
C TRP A 18 4.83 13.43 -2.06
N GLN A 19 4.63 12.10 -1.97
CA GLN A 19 4.37 11.26 -3.14
C GLN A 19 3.07 11.63 -3.88
N ALA A 20 2.03 12.04 -3.17
CA ALA A 20 0.80 12.52 -3.78
C ALA A 20 0.96 13.90 -4.46
N SER A 21 1.79 14.77 -3.90
CA SER A 21 1.93 16.16 -4.36
C SER A 21 2.60 16.27 -5.73
N VAL A 22 3.49 15.34 -6.09
CA VAL A 22 4.17 15.35 -7.40
C VAL A 22 3.15 15.36 -8.55
N GLY A 23 2.05 14.59 -8.42
CA GLY A 23 0.99 14.56 -9.43
C GLY A 23 0.13 15.83 -9.51
N ASP A 24 0.14 16.65 -8.45
CA ASP A 24 -0.54 17.93 -8.41
C ASP A 24 0.33 19.08 -8.97
N MET A 25 1.65 18.87 -9.11
CA MET A 25 2.62 19.89 -9.51
C MET A 25 2.88 19.93 -11.02
N VAL A 26 2.62 18.83 -11.75
CA VAL A 26 2.91 18.72 -13.18
C VAL A 26 1.69 18.26 -13.98
N PRO A 27 1.56 18.68 -15.26
CA PRO A 27 0.58 18.11 -16.18
C PRO A 27 0.74 16.59 -16.30
N ARG A 28 -0.36 15.88 -16.58
CA ARG A 28 -0.36 14.40 -16.68
C ARG A 28 0.66 13.84 -17.69
N SER A 29 0.94 14.58 -18.76
CA SER A 29 1.94 14.23 -19.79
C SER A 29 3.37 14.23 -19.25
N GLU A 30 3.66 15.07 -18.26
CA GLU A 30 4.99 15.24 -17.66
C GLU A 30 5.19 14.41 -16.39
N LEU A 31 4.12 13.78 -15.89
CA LEU A 31 4.15 12.97 -14.68
C LEU A 31 5.26 11.89 -14.69
N PRO A 32 5.48 11.12 -15.78
CA PRO A 32 6.57 10.15 -15.83
C PRO A 32 7.95 10.79 -15.65
N SER A 33 8.18 11.95 -16.28
CA SER A 33 9.43 12.71 -16.18
C SER A 33 9.64 13.26 -14.77
N ALA A 34 8.59 13.79 -14.13
CA ALA A 34 8.66 14.28 -12.76
C ALA A 34 8.93 13.17 -11.74
N VAL A 35 8.30 12.00 -11.93
CA VAL A 35 8.56 10.80 -11.12
C VAL A 35 9.99 10.30 -11.32
N ALA A 36 10.49 10.33 -12.56
CA ALA A 36 11.88 9.97 -12.86
C ALA A 36 12.88 10.93 -12.17
N LEU A 37 12.63 12.24 -12.23
CA LEU A 37 13.46 13.25 -11.58
C LEU A 37 13.46 13.10 -10.06
N THR A 38 12.30 12.84 -9.46
CA THR A 38 12.16 12.57 -8.01
C THR A 38 12.95 11.32 -7.62
N SER A 39 12.85 10.26 -8.41
CA SER A 39 13.58 9.00 -8.20
C SER A 39 15.09 9.19 -8.33
N MET A 40 15.54 10.02 -9.27
CA MET A 40 16.94 10.39 -9.43
C MET A 40 17.46 11.13 -8.19
N GLY A 41 16.71 12.14 -7.70
CA GLY A 41 17.04 12.87 -6.48
C GLY A 41 17.18 11.96 -5.26
N PHE A 42 16.24 11.03 -5.06
CA PHE A 42 16.33 10.03 -3.97
C PHE A 42 17.55 9.13 -4.08
N ASN A 43 17.90 8.66 -5.28
CA ASN A 43 19.06 7.80 -5.47
C ASN A 43 20.38 8.56 -5.28
N ILE A 44 20.47 9.82 -5.72
CA ILE A 44 21.62 10.70 -5.46
C ILE A 44 21.77 10.91 -3.95
N ALA A 45 20.70 11.31 -3.27
CA ALA A 45 20.71 11.53 -1.82
C ALA A 45 21.12 10.26 -1.05
N ARG A 46 20.66 9.09 -1.48
CA ARG A 46 21.03 7.80 -0.87
C ARG A 46 22.48 7.39 -1.13
N SER A 47 23.05 7.79 -2.26
CA SER A 47 24.44 7.45 -2.63
C SER A 47 25.45 8.40 -1.98
N ILE A 48 25.18 9.70 -2.06
CA ILE A 48 26.11 10.75 -1.65
C ILE A 48 25.85 11.19 -0.20
N GLY A 49 24.61 11.08 0.27
CA GLY A 49 24.20 11.51 1.61
C GLY A 49 25.00 10.90 2.75
N PRO A 50 25.23 9.57 2.79
CA PRO A 50 26.08 8.96 3.83
C PRO A 50 27.53 9.47 3.80
N ALA A 51 28.09 9.74 2.62
CA ALA A 51 29.45 10.27 2.49
C ALA A 51 29.55 11.72 3.00
N ILE A 52 28.61 12.59 2.60
CA ILE A 52 28.54 13.97 3.09
C ILE A 52 28.28 13.99 4.60
N GLY A 53 27.30 13.21 5.06
CA GLY A 53 26.97 13.11 6.49
C GLY A 53 28.14 12.61 7.31
N GLY A 54 28.83 11.56 6.85
CA GLY A 54 30.05 11.04 7.48
C GLY A 54 31.17 12.07 7.54
N ALA A 55 31.39 12.82 6.45
CA ALA A 55 32.40 13.88 6.41
C ALA A 55 32.08 15.04 7.38
N ILE A 56 30.81 15.47 7.46
CA ILE A 56 30.40 16.53 8.40
C ILE A 56 30.57 16.05 9.85
N VAL A 57 30.16 14.82 10.15
CA VAL A 57 30.32 14.24 11.50
C VAL A 57 31.80 14.13 11.86
N ALA A 58 32.65 13.71 10.92
CA ALA A 58 34.09 13.59 11.14
C ALA A 58 34.78 14.95 11.35
N ALA A 59 34.37 15.99 10.61
CA ALA A 59 35.01 17.30 10.65
C ALA A 59 34.54 18.19 11.82
N VAL A 60 33.22 18.19 12.11
CA VAL A 60 32.60 19.18 13.01
C VAL A 60 31.67 18.55 14.06
N GLY A 61 31.52 17.21 14.04
CA GLY A 61 30.73 16.46 15.01
C GLY A 61 29.25 16.30 14.65
N ALA A 62 28.56 15.45 15.43
CA ALA A 62 27.18 15.05 15.16
C ALA A 62 26.15 16.19 15.27
N ALA A 63 26.35 17.13 16.20
CA ALA A 63 25.43 18.26 16.38
C ALA A 63 25.37 19.15 15.12
N ALA A 64 26.52 19.42 14.51
CA ALA A 64 26.61 20.18 13.26
C ALA A 64 25.88 19.46 12.10
N ALA A 65 26.01 18.13 12.00
CA ALA A 65 25.30 17.35 10.99
C ALA A 65 23.78 17.48 11.11
N PHE A 66 23.23 17.43 12.33
CA PHE A 66 21.79 17.66 12.56
C PHE A 66 21.36 19.10 12.27
N ALA A 67 22.18 20.10 12.61
CA ALA A 67 21.89 21.51 12.32
C ALA A 67 21.86 21.79 10.81
N VAL A 68 22.85 21.28 10.06
CA VAL A 68 22.88 21.38 8.59
C VAL A 68 21.64 20.71 7.99
N ASN A 69 21.29 19.51 8.46
CA ASN A 69 20.08 18.82 8.01
C ASN A 69 18.80 19.64 8.31
N ALA A 70 18.71 20.29 9.46
CA ALA A 70 17.57 21.16 9.79
C ALA A 70 17.49 22.39 8.86
N LEU A 71 18.62 23.04 8.58
CA LEU A 71 18.70 24.19 7.68
C LEU A 71 18.29 23.85 6.24
N CYS A 72 18.57 22.64 5.77
CA CYS A 72 18.12 22.18 4.45
C CYS A 72 16.59 22.15 4.28
N TYR A 73 15.81 22.10 5.36
CA TYR A 73 14.34 22.19 5.28
C TYR A 73 13.83 23.62 5.08
N VAL A 74 14.61 24.67 5.41
CA VAL A 74 14.15 26.07 5.34
C VAL A 74 13.77 26.49 3.91
N PRO A 75 14.61 26.25 2.87
CA PRO A 75 14.23 26.56 1.49
C PRO A 75 12.97 25.80 1.05
N LEU A 76 12.84 24.53 1.46
CA LEU A 76 11.69 23.70 1.11
C LEU A 76 10.38 24.26 1.70
N ILE A 77 10.42 24.70 2.96
CA ILE A 77 9.29 25.35 3.63
C ILE A 77 8.92 26.65 2.92
N ALA A 78 9.90 27.46 2.51
CA ALA A 78 9.66 28.72 1.79
C ALA A 78 8.99 28.48 0.42
N VAL A 79 9.42 27.46 -0.33
CA VAL A 79 8.80 27.08 -1.60
C VAL A 79 7.38 26.58 -1.38
N LEU A 80 7.15 25.73 -0.39
CA LEU A 80 5.81 25.23 -0.07
C LEU A 80 4.85 26.34 0.40
N ALA A 81 5.36 27.31 1.18
CA ALA A 81 4.57 28.44 1.66
C ALA A 81 4.17 29.42 0.54
N SER A 82 4.97 29.52 -0.52
CA SER A 82 4.69 30.37 -1.67
C SER A 82 3.87 29.68 -2.77
N TRP A 83 3.72 28.34 -2.71
CA TRP A 83 2.99 27.58 -3.72
C TRP A 83 1.46 27.75 -3.61
N ARG A 84 0.83 28.15 -4.72
CA ARG A 84 -0.64 28.25 -4.85
C ARG A 84 -1.17 27.08 -5.68
N LYS A 85 -1.92 26.18 -5.04
CA LYS A 85 -2.50 25.01 -5.69
C LYS A 85 -3.63 25.42 -6.67
N PRO A 86 -3.62 24.97 -7.94
CA PRO A 86 -4.77 25.11 -8.82
C PRO A 86 -5.99 24.38 -8.25
N SER A 87 -7.09 25.09 -8.03
CA SER A 87 -8.35 24.49 -7.57
C SER A 87 -8.95 23.63 -8.66
N THR A 88 -8.87 22.31 -8.51
CA THR A 88 -9.69 21.37 -9.29
C THR A 88 -11.03 21.18 -8.58
N PRO A 89 -12.18 21.40 -9.26
CA PRO A 89 -13.48 21.13 -8.67
C PRO A 89 -13.59 19.63 -8.35
N ASN A 90 -13.52 19.28 -7.08
CA ASN A 90 -13.81 17.92 -6.64
C ASN A 90 -15.33 17.75 -6.64
N ALA A 91 -15.85 16.92 -7.55
CA ALA A 91 -17.29 16.63 -7.68
C ALA A 91 -17.92 15.94 -6.44
N LEU A 92 -17.14 15.60 -5.43
CA LEU A 92 -17.60 15.01 -4.18
C LEU A 92 -16.93 15.71 -2.98
N PRO A 93 -17.66 15.91 -1.86
CA PRO A 93 -17.08 16.37 -0.61
C PRO A 93 -15.84 15.56 -0.20
N ARG A 94 -14.90 16.18 0.52
CA ARG A 94 -13.73 15.46 1.06
C ARG A 94 -14.19 14.42 2.10
N GLU A 95 -13.51 13.27 2.14
CA GLU A 95 -13.68 12.32 3.24
C GLU A 95 -12.98 12.87 4.48
N THR A 96 -13.59 12.70 5.67
CA THR A 96 -12.87 12.96 6.92
C THR A 96 -11.73 11.95 7.08
N LEU A 97 -10.65 12.35 7.74
CA LEU A 97 -9.44 11.53 7.86
C LEU A 97 -9.74 10.14 8.45
N GLY A 98 -10.53 10.08 9.52
CA GLY A 98 -10.91 8.80 10.15
C GLY A 98 -11.70 7.88 9.23
N VAL A 99 -12.66 8.41 8.48
CA VAL A 99 -13.46 7.62 7.51
C VAL A 99 -12.59 7.14 6.35
N ALA A 100 -11.69 8.00 5.85
CA ALA A 100 -10.74 7.66 4.81
C ALA A 100 -9.79 6.54 5.24
N VAL A 101 -9.23 6.62 6.45
CA VAL A 101 -8.34 5.61 7.03
C VAL A 101 -9.09 4.29 7.21
N ALA A 102 -10.28 4.31 7.83
CA ALA A 102 -11.09 3.10 8.02
C ALA A 102 -11.46 2.45 6.67
N ALA A 103 -11.77 3.25 5.64
CA ALA A 103 -12.01 2.73 4.29
C ALA A 103 -10.76 2.09 3.68
N GLY A 104 -9.58 2.69 3.90
CA GLY A 104 -8.29 2.13 3.46
C GLY A 104 -7.97 0.78 4.14
N VAL A 105 -8.08 0.73 5.47
CA VAL A 105 -7.87 -0.50 6.25
C VAL A 105 -8.85 -1.59 5.81
N ARG A 106 -10.14 -1.25 5.66
CA ARG A 106 -11.16 -2.19 5.17
C ARG A 106 -10.82 -2.72 3.78
N TYR A 107 -10.39 -1.85 2.87
CA TYR A 107 -10.02 -2.25 1.51
C TYR A 107 -8.86 -3.26 1.54
N VAL A 108 -7.80 -2.95 2.29
CA VAL A 108 -6.63 -3.81 2.44
C VAL A 108 -6.99 -5.16 3.07
N ALA A 109 -7.75 -5.15 4.16
CA ALA A 109 -8.18 -6.37 4.86
C ALA A 109 -9.08 -7.28 4.00
N MET A 110 -9.81 -6.71 3.05
CA MET A 110 -10.69 -7.44 2.13
C MET A 110 -10.04 -7.75 0.78
N SER A 111 -8.77 -7.38 0.57
CA SER A 111 -8.01 -7.63 -0.66
C SER A 111 -6.95 -8.71 -0.41
N PRO A 112 -7.19 -9.97 -0.85
CA PRO A 112 -6.24 -11.08 -0.62
C PRO A 112 -4.86 -10.82 -1.23
N ARG A 113 -4.82 -10.14 -2.38
CA ARG A 113 -3.57 -9.79 -3.08
C ARG A 113 -2.74 -8.80 -2.28
N ILE A 114 -3.34 -7.75 -1.74
CA ILE A 114 -2.63 -6.79 -0.88
C ILE A 114 -2.21 -7.45 0.43
N GLY A 115 -3.09 -8.24 1.05
CA GLY A 115 -2.75 -9.01 2.26
C GLY A 115 -1.51 -9.89 2.07
N THR A 116 -1.41 -10.57 0.92
CA THR A 116 -0.24 -11.37 0.54
C THR A 116 1.04 -10.53 0.48
N VAL A 117 1.00 -9.36 -0.16
CA VAL A 117 2.15 -8.45 -0.23
C VAL A 117 2.57 -7.98 1.17
N LEU A 118 1.62 -7.63 2.03
CA LEU A 118 1.89 -7.16 3.39
C LEU A 118 2.58 -8.23 4.25
N VAL A 119 2.07 -9.46 4.24
CA VAL A 119 2.67 -10.58 4.99
C VAL A 119 4.08 -10.86 4.50
N ARG A 120 4.28 -10.90 3.18
CA ARG A 120 5.60 -11.18 2.60
C ARG A 120 6.61 -10.06 2.81
N ALA A 121 6.18 -8.81 2.69
CA ALA A 121 7.03 -7.66 2.98
C ALA A 121 7.43 -7.63 4.46
N ALA A 122 6.49 -7.87 5.37
CA ALA A 122 6.77 -7.97 6.80
C ALA A 122 7.75 -9.11 7.11
N ALA A 123 7.50 -10.32 6.60
CA ALA A 123 8.37 -11.47 6.81
C ALA A 123 9.80 -11.25 6.26
N PHE A 124 9.90 -10.69 5.05
CA PHE A 124 11.18 -10.31 4.46
C PHE A 124 11.91 -9.29 5.34
N CYS A 125 11.23 -8.23 5.78
CA CYS A 125 11.83 -7.19 6.60
C CYS A 125 12.20 -7.67 8.01
N VAL A 126 11.43 -8.59 8.62
CA VAL A 126 11.80 -9.24 9.88
C VAL A 126 13.14 -9.96 9.71
N GLY A 127 13.27 -10.82 8.69
CA GLY A 127 14.53 -11.53 8.44
C GLY A 127 15.69 -10.59 8.06
N ALA A 128 15.42 -9.57 7.23
CA ALA A 128 16.43 -8.60 6.82
C ALA A 128 16.92 -7.71 7.97
N GLY A 129 16.11 -7.53 9.02
CA GLY A 129 16.48 -6.80 10.22
C GLY A 129 17.74 -7.31 10.90
N GLY A 130 18.06 -8.61 10.78
CA GLY A 130 19.26 -9.18 11.40
C GLY A 130 20.52 -8.55 10.84
N LEU A 131 20.65 -8.54 9.51
CA LEU A 131 21.81 -7.96 8.82
C LEU A 131 21.87 -6.43 8.97
N VAL A 132 20.73 -5.74 8.87
CA VAL A 132 20.68 -4.27 8.94
C VAL A 132 20.95 -3.75 10.35
N ALA A 133 20.38 -4.37 11.38
CA ALA A 133 20.53 -3.91 12.76
C ALA A 133 21.87 -4.29 13.37
N LEU A 134 22.39 -5.47 13.04
CA LEU A 134 23.63 -6.00 13.62
C LEU A 134 24.87 -5.58 12.84
N MET A 135 24.75 -4.85 11.71
CA MET A 135 25.89 -4.40 10.90
C MET A 135 27.01 -3.70 11.70
N PRO A 136 26.72 -2.81 12.68
CA PRO A 136 27.77 -2.22 13.51
C PRO A 136 28.49 -3.27 14.37
N LEU A 137 27.77 -4.27 14.87
CA LEU A 137 28.34 -5.37 15.65
C LEU A 137 29.15 -6.31 14.76
N ILE A 138 28.72 -6.58 13.53
CA ILE A 138 29.50 -7.34 12.53
C ILE A 138 30.86 -6.66 12.29
N ALA A 139 30.86 -5.33 12.10
CA ALA A 139 32.08 -4.58 11.88
C ALA A 139 33.05 -4.66 13.07
N LYS A 140 32.52 -4.56 14.31
CA LYS A 140 33.31 -4.51 15.53
C LYS A 140 33.77 -5.88 16.03
N GLU A 141 32.86 -6.86 16.09
CA GLU A 141 33.08 -8.13 16.79
C GLU A 141 33.48 -9.27 15.85
N LEU A 142 32.91 -9.36 14.65
CA LEU A 142 33.25 -10.44 13.71
C LEU A 142 34.48 -10.12 12.86
N ILE A 143 34.60 -8.87 12.39
CA ILE A 143 35.73 -8.43 11.55
C ILE A 143 36.89 -7.89 12.43
N GLY A 144 36.61 -7.48 13.67
CA GLY A 144 37.61 -6.83 14.55
C GLY A 144 37.96 -5.40 14.12
N GLY A 145 37.07 -4.74 13.38
CA GLY A 145 37.26 -3.39 12.86
C GLY A 145 36.69 -2.29 13.76
N GLY A 146 36.54 -1.09 13.18
CA GLY A 146 36.05 0.10 13.88
C GLY A 146 35.01 0.89 13.07
N PRO A 147 34.82 2.19 13.38
CA PRO A 147 33.86 3.04 12.68
C PRO A 147 34.09 3.12 11.16
N LEU A 148 35.34 3.11 10.71
CA LEU A 148 35.69 3.10 9.28
C LEU A 148 35.19 1.82 8.61
N THR A 149 35.39 0.66 9.25
CA THR A 149 34.92 -0.65 8.77
C THR A 149 33.41 -0.65 8.63
N TYR A 150 32.68 -0.17 9.65
CA TYR A 150 31.23 0.00 9.56
C TYR A 150 30.81 0.91 8.39
N GLY A 151 31.50 2.03 8.19
CA GLY A 151 31.27 2.93 7.05
C GLY A 151 31.47 2.24 5.70
N LEU A 152 32.50 1.41 5.55
CA LEU A 152 32.75 0.62 4.33
C LEU A 152 31.67 -0.45 4.09
N LEU A 153 31.25 -1.17 5.14
CA LEU A 153 30.16 -2.15 5.07
C LEU A 153 28.83 -1.48 4.66
N LEU A 154 28.48 -0.36 5.31
CA LEU A 154 27.30 0.41 4.99
C LEU A 154 27.37 0.99 3.56
N GLY A 155 28.55 1.46 3.16
CA GLY A 155 28.82 1.94 1.80
C GLY A 155 28.63 0.85 0.75
N ALA A 156 29.14 -0.37 0.99
CA ALA A 156 28.95 -1.51 0.10
C ALA A 156 27.47 -1.88 -0.03
N PHE A 157 26.74 -1.95 1.09
CA PHE A 157 25.29 -2.17 1.09
C PHE A 157 24.54 -1.09 0.30
N GLY A 158 24.88 0.19 0.53
CA GLY A 158 24.31 1.33 -0.18
C GLY A 158 24.56 1.27 -1.69
N ALA A 159 25.81 1.00 -2.10
CA ALA A 159 26.21 0.88 -3.50
C ALA A 159 25.45 -0.25 -4.20
N GLY A 160 25.37 -1.43 -3.59
CA GLY A 160 24.59 -2.54 -4.13
C GLY A 160 23.12 -2.20 -4.29
N ALA A 161 22.56 -1.48 -3.32
CA ALA A 161 21.19 -1.02 -3.38
C ALA A 161 20.97 0.06 -4.46
N VAL A 162 21.99 0.81 -4.89
CA VAL A 162 21.92 1.74 -6.03
C VAL A 162 21.99 0.98 -7.35
N THR A 163 22.89 0.00 -7.45
CA THR A 163 23.01 -0.90 -8.61
C THR A 163 21.70 -1.68 -8.84
N GLY A 164 21.09 -2.20 -7.78
CA GLY A 164 19.77 -2.83 -7.84
C GLY A 164 18.69 -1.88 -8.37
N ALA A 165 18.76 -0.59 -8.02
CA ALA A 165 17.82 0.44 -8.51
C ALA A 165 17.97 0.66 -10.01
N ALA A 166 19.21 0.82 -10.47
CA ALA A 166 19.53 1.05 -11.88
C ALA A 166 19.14 -0.16 -12.76
N GLY A 167 19.31 -1.38 -12.27
CA GLY A 167 18.93 -2.62 -12.96
C GLY A 167 17.43 -2.96 -12.91
N ASN A 168 16.66 -2.32 -12.02
CA ASN A 168 15.30 -2.70 -11.65
C ASN A 168 14.33 -2.78 -12.86
N ALA A 169 14.40 -1.80 -13.77
CA ALA A 169 13.52 -1.78 -14.95
C ALA A 169 13.82 -2.93 -15.93
N ARG A 170 15.11 -3.22 -16.17
CA ARG A 170 15.55 -4.33 -17.03
C ARG A 170 15.19 -5.67 -16.41
N LEU A 171 15.41 -5.84 -15.11
CA LEU A 171 15.09 -7.08 -14.41
C LEU A 171 13.59 -7.37 -14.42
N ARG A 172 12.73 -6.36 -14.24
CA ARG A 172 11.27 -6.51 -14.36
C ARG A 172 10.78 -6.92 -15.74
N ALA A 173 11.51 -6.59 -16.79
CA ALA A 173 11.13 -6.97 -18.16
C ALA A 173 11.38 -8.47 -18.43
N VAL A 174 12.29 -9.09 -17.68
CA VAL A 174 12.71 -10.49 -17.88
C VAL A 174 12.15 -11.42 -16.80
N PHE A 175 12.06 -10.95 -15.55
CA PHE A 175 11.62 -11.74 -14.40
C PHE A 175 10.19 -11.40 -13.99
N SER A 176 9.44 -12.42 -13.57
CA SER A 176 8.15 -12.22 -12.91
C SER A 176 8.31 -11.56 -11.54
N THR A 177 7.24 -10.92 -11.05
CA THR A 177 7.16 -10.33 -9.70
C THR A 177 7.57 -11.34 -8.62
N GLU A 178 7.13 -12.59 -8.74
CA GLU A 178 7.50 -13.67 -7.83
C GLU A 178 8.99 -14.02 -7.90
N ALA A 179 9.54 -14.17 -9.12
CA ALA A 179 10.94 -14.50 -9.30
C ALA A 179 11.86 -13.40 -8.76
N MET A 180 11.50 -12.13 -8.95
CA MET A 180 12.27 -11.01 -8.40
C MET A 180 12.36 -11.06 -6.87
N VAL A 181 11.23 -11.23 -6.18
CA VAL A 181 11.22 -11.33 -4.71
C VAL A 181 11.95 -12.57 -4.23
N ARG A 182 11.75 -13.72 -4.90
CA ARG A 182 12.42 -14.99 -4.56
C ARG A 182 13.94 -14.85 -4.63
N TRP A 183 14.48 -14.41 -5.77
CA TRP A 183 15.93 -14.26 -5.94
C TRP A 183 16.53 -13.20 -5.02
N SER A 184 15.81 -12.09 -4.82
CA SER A 184 16.23 -11.04 -3.87
C SER A 184 16.30 -11.57 -2.43
N THR A 185 15.33 -12.38 -2.03
CA THR A 185 15.28 -12.99 -0.69
C THR A 185 16.40 -14.02 -0.49
N ILE A 186 16.64 -14.86 -1.50
CA ILE A 186 17.74 -15.85 -1.47
C ILE A 186 19.09 -15.14 -1.38
N ALA A 187 19.32 -14.12 -2.21
CA ALA A 187 20.54 -13.34 -2.21
C ALA A 187 20.81 -12.69 -0.84
N PHE A 188 19.77 -12.14 -0.21
CA PHE A 188 19.87 -11.56 1.13
C PHE A 188 20.14 -12.64 2.20
N ALA A 189 19.49 -13.79 2.13
CA ALA A 189 19.69 -14.89 3.07
C ALA A 189 21.13 -15.44 3.01
N ILE A 190 21.67 -15.64 1.80
CA ILE A 190 23.06 -16.05 1.60
C ILE A 190 24.01 -15.00 2.18
N ALA A 191 23.77 -13.72 1.89
CA ALA A 191 24.61 -12.66 2.42
C ALA A 191 24.60 -12.60 3.96
N ALA A 192 23.44 -12.80 4.59
CA ALA A 192 23.32 -12.87 6.05
C ALA A 192 24.09 -14.09 6.62
N ALA A 193 23.95 -15.26 6.01
CA ALA A 193 24.64 -16.48 6.44
C ALA A 193 26.17 -16.36 6.30
N VAL A 194 26.65 -15.83 5.18
CA VAL A 194 28.09 -15.61 4.96
C VAL A 194 28.63 -14.55 5.91
N ALA A 195 27.91 -13.45 6.13
CA ALA A 195 28.30 -12.42 7.07
C ALA A 195 28.37 -12.93 8.53
N ALA A 196 27.62 -13.99 8.87
CA ALA A 196 27.64 -14.60 10.20
C ALA A 196 28.94 -15.34 10.53
N VAL A 197 29.65 -15.83 9.52
CA VAL A 197 30.85 -16.66 9.66
C VAL A 197 32.12 -16.01 9.08
N SER A 198 31.96 -14.97 8.27
CA SER A 198 33.06 -14.28 7.60
C SER A 198 33.79 -13.32 8.56
N THR A 199 35.10 -13.51 8.69
CA THR A 199 36.02 -12.57 9.36
C THR A 199 36.71 -11.61 8.37
N TYR A 200 36.57 -11.86 7.05
CA TYR A 200 37.24 -11.08 6.01
C TYR A 200 36.38 -9.90 5.54
N LEU A 201 36.92 -8.69 5.65
CA LEU A 201 36.23 -7.46 5.26
C LEU A 201 35.72 -7.47 3.81
N LEU A 202 36.56 -7.87 2.84
CA LEU A 202 36.20 -7.86 1.42
C LEU A 202 35.06 -8.83 1.10
N VAL A 203 35.05 -10.01 1.73
CA VAL A 203 33.98 -11.00 1.55
C VAL A 203 32.66 -10.45 2.10
N THR A 204 32.70 -9.88 3.30
CA THR A 204 31.51 -9.28 3.92
C THR A 204 31.01 -8.08 3.13
N MET A 205 31.89 -7.24 2.57
CA MET A 205 31.51 -6.15 1.68
C MET A 205 30.83 -6.64 0.40
N ALA A 206 31.38 -7.67 -0.26
CA ALA A 206 30.78 -8.24 -1.46
C ALA A 206 29.38 -8.81 -1.18
N MET A 207 29.21 -9.48 -0.05
CA MET A 207 27.90 -10.01 0.38
C MET A 207 26.92 -8.90 0.74
N LEU A 208 27.36 -7.84 1.43
CA LEU A 208 26.51 -6.69 1.73
C LEU A 208 26.10 -5.93 0.48
N PHE A 209 26.96 -5.84 -0.53
CA PHE A 209 26.59 -5.30 -1.85
C PHE A 209 25.45 -6.13 -2.47
N ILE A 210 25.56 -7.45 -2.48
CA ILE A 210 24.50 -8.34 -2.98
C ILE A 210 23.21 -8.18 -2.14
N ALA A 211 23.32 -8.12 -0.82
CA ALA A 211 22.20 -7.91 0.08
C ALA A 211 21.50 -6.56 -0.18
N GLY A 212 22.27 -5.50 -0.40
CA GLY A 212 21.75 -4.17 -0.73
C GLY A 212 20.96 -4.17 -2.04
N ALA A 213 21.48 -4.84 -3.07
CA ALA A 213 20.77 -5.00 -4.34
C ALA A 213 19.45 -5.76 -4.16
N GLY A 214 19.48 -6.90 -3.46
CA GLY A 214 18.30 -7.70 -3.14
C GLY A 214 17.28 -6.93 -2.29
N TRP A 215 17.73 -6.19 -1.28
CA TRP A 215 16.89 -5.33 -0.44
C TRP A 215 16.06 -4.36 -1.28
N LEU A 216 16.72 -3.61 -2.17
CA LEU A 216 16.01 -2.63 -2.97
C LEU A 216 15.07 -3.30 -3.98
N LEU A 217 15.52 -4.36 -4.66
CA LEU A 217 14.69 -5.08 -5.63
C LEU A 217 13.43 -5.66 -4.96
N ALA A 218 13.56 -6.26 -3.77
CA ALA A 218 12.43 -6.78 -3.01
C ALA A 218 11.44 -5.67 -2.62
N LEU A 219 11.91 -4.61 -1.95
CA LEU A 219 11.05 -3.50 -1.50
C LEU A 219 10.41 -2.76 -2.66
N SER A 220 11.14 -2.55 -3.77
CA SER A 220 10.58 -1.94 -4.97
C SER A 220 9.49 -2.82 -5.58
N THR A 221 9.69 -4.14 -5.60
CA THR A 221 8.72 -5.09 -6.15
C THR A 221 7.45 -5.14 -5.30
N PHE A 222 7.57 -5.18 -3.97
CA PHE A 222 6.41 -5.10 -3.07
C PHE A 222 5.66 -3.78 -3.22
N ASN A 223 6.39 -2.66 -3.31
CA ASN A 223 5.79 -1.34 -3.47
C ASN A 223 4.96 -1.26 -4.77
N VAL A 224 5.53 -1.71 -5.89
CA VAL A 224 4.82 -1.78 -7.18
C VAL A 224 3.63 -2.75 -7.11
N ALA A 225 3.78 -3.92 -6.48
CA ALA A 225 2.70 -4.88 -6.34
C ALA A 225 1.49 -4.30 -5.58
N VAL A 226 1.72 -3.50 -4.53
CA VAL A 226 0.65 -2.78 -3.82
C VAL A 226 0.02 -1.71 -4.72
N GLN A 227 0.83 -0.91 -5.41
CA GLN A 227 0.32 0.14 -6.30
C GLN A 227 -0.57 -0.43 -7.42
N MET A 228 -0.17 -1.55 -8.01
CA MET A 228 -0.91 -2.21 -9.09
C MET A 228 -2.10 -3.03 -8.60
N SER A 229 -2.19 -3.34 -7.30
CA SER A 229 -3.31 -4.08 -6.69
C SER A 229 -4.35 -3.16 -6.04
N ALA A 230 -4.12 -1.84 -6.07
CA ALA A 230 -4.98 -0.86 -5.42
C ALA A 230 -5.48 0.20 -6.44
N PRO A 231 -6.79 0.49 -6.50
CA PRO A 231 -7.32 1.55 -7.32
C PRO A 231 -6.87 2.92 -6.81
N ARG A 232 -6.87 3.91 -7.71
CA ARG A 232 -6.35 5.27 -7.44
C ARG A 232 -6.92 5.94 -6.20
N TRP A 233 -8.17 5.66 -5.84
CA TRP A 233 -8.84 6.28 -4.68
C TRP A 233 -8.30 5.79 -3.33
N VAL A 234 -7.63 4.62 -3.27
CA VAL A 234 -7.13 4.01 -2.04
C VAL A 234 -5.62 3.73 -2.04
N VAL A 235 -4.96 3.92 -3.19
CA VAL A 235 -3.55 3.55 -3.41
C VAL A 235 -2.61 4.12 -2.33
N ALA A 236 -2.74 5.40 -1.98
CA ALA A 236 -1.89 6.03 -0.97
C ALA A 236 -2.05 5.37 0.41
N ARG A 237 -3.29 5.04 0.78
CA ARG A 237 -3.63 4.42 2.08
C ARG A 237 -3.12 2.98 2.13
N ALA A 238 -3.28 2.24 1.03
CA ALA A 238 -2.71 0.90 0.90
C ALA A 238 -1.18 0.93 1.01
N LEU A 239 -0.52 1.92 0.39
CA LEU A 239 0.93 2.08 0.44
C LEU A 239 1.41 2.42 1.85
N SER A 240 0.71 3.28 2.59
CA SER A 240 1.02 3.56 3.99
C SER A 240 0.91 2.32 4.88
N ILE A 241 -0.14 1.50 4.70
CA ILE A 241 -0.29 0.24 5.47
C ILE A 241 0.81 -0.75 5.09
N TYR A 242 1.20 -0.83 3.81
CA TYR A 242 2.36 -1.60 3.36
C TYR A 242 3.65 -1.14 4.03
N GLN A 243 3.94 0.16 4.01
CA GLN A 243 5.15 0.72 4.65
C GLN A 243 5.16 0.44 6.15
N MET A 244 4.01 0.58 6.81
CA MET A 244 3.85 0.22 8.22
C MET A 244 4.16 -1.27 8.46
N ALA A 245 3.66 -2.17 7.61
CA ALA A 245 3.95 -3.60 7.72
C ALA A 245 5.43 -3.93 7.46
N ALA A 246 6.03 -3.34 6.42
CA ALA A 246 7.43 -3.56 6.06
C ALA A 246 8.39 -3.01 7.13
N PHE A 247 8.27 -1.73 7.49
CA PHE A 247 9.15 -1.12 8.50
C PHE A 247 8.82 -1.54 9.92
N GLY A 248 7.56 -1.88 10.22
CA GLY A 248 7.18 -2.54 11.47
C GLY A 248 7.81 -3.92 11.58
N GLY A 249 7.82 -4.69 10.49
CA GLY A 249 8.55 -5.95 10.38
C GLY A 249 10.05 -5.76 10.58
N LEU A 250 10.64 -4.73 9.96
CA LEU A 250 12.05 -4.39 10.13
C LEU A 250 12.37 -4.05 11.59
N ALA A 251 11.57 -3.21 12.25
CA ALA A 251 11.77 -2.84 13.64
C ALA A 251 11.63 -4.04 14.59
N ALA A 252 10.60 -4.88 14.38
CA ALA A 252 10.40 -6.10 15.14
C ALA A 252 11.56 -7.10 14.94
N GLY A 253 12.03 -7.27 13.70
CA GLY A 253 13.20 -8.08 13.37
C GLY A 253 14.46 -7.54 14.04
N SER A 254 14.76 -6.25 13.90
CA SER A 254 15.90 -5.61 14.54
C SER A 254 15.92 -5.81 16.06
N TRP A 255 14.77 -5.67 16.72
CA TRP A 255 14.64 -5.94 18.15
C TRP A 255 14.86 -7.42 18.48
N LEU A 256 14.21 -8.32 17.74
CA LEU A 256 14.33 -9.77 17.92
C LEU A 256 15.78 -10.25 17.77
N TRP A 257 16.45 -9.87 16.68
CA TRP A 257 17.82 -10.30 16.41
C TRP A 257 18.84 -9.60 17.30
N GLY A 258 18.57 -8.37 17.74
CA GLY A 258 19.36 -7.71 18.78
C GLY A 258 19.28 -8.47 20.11
N ALA A 259 18.09 -8.92 20.51
CA ALA A 259 17.90 -9.72 21.72
C ALA A 259 18.59 -11.09 21.62
N VAL A 260 18.48 -11.78 20.48
CA VAL A 260 19.18 -13.06 20.24
C VAL A 260 20.69 -12.85 20.26
N ALA A 261 21.21 -11.80 19.60
CA ALA A 261 22.63 -11.50 19.60
C ALA A 261 23.20 -11.19 21.00
N THR A 262 22.38 -10.60 21.88
CA THR A 262 22.79 -10.26 23.25
C THR A 262 22.84 -11.48 24.17
N ASN A 263 21.90 -12.43 24.02
CA ASN A 263 21.80 -13.59 24.90
C ASN A 263 22.63 -14.79 24.42
N GLU A 264 22.84 -14.91 23.11
CA GLU A 264 23.54 -16.03 22.48
C GLU A 264 24.81 -15.52 21.79
N SER A 265 24.70 -15.15 20.50
CA SER A 265 25.77 -14.56 19.71
C SER A 265 25.24 -13.90 18.45
N ILE A 266 26.04 -13.00 17.87
CA ILE A 266 25.75 -12.37 16.58
C ILE A 266 25.61 -13.42 15.47
N THR A 267 26.45 -14.45 15.48
CA THR A 267 26.41 -15.53 14.48
C THR A 267 25.09 -16.29 14.52
N VAL A 268 24.61 -16.67 15.73
CA VAL A 268 23.30 -17.33 15.89
C VAL A 268 22.17 -16.43 15.40
N ALA A 269 22.20 -15.14 15.74
CA ALA A 269 21.18 -14.19 15.29
C ALA A 269 21.12 -14.06 13.76
N LEU A 270 22.27 -13.97 13.08
CA LEU A 270 22.35 -13.84 11.63
C LEU A 270 21.96 -15.13 10.89
N LEU A 271 22.36 -16.30 11.40
CA LEU A 271 21.96 -17.58 10.83
C LEU A 271 20.45 -17.82 11.01
N ALA A 272 19.90 -17.52 12.18
CA ALA A 272 18.46 -17.58 12.43
C ALA A 272 17.68 -16.61 11.53
N SER A 273 18.20 -15.39 11.32
CA SER A 273 17.58 -14.43 10.40
C SER A 273 17.62 -14.91 8.94
N ALA A 274 18.71 -15.57 8.52
CA ALA A 274 18.80 -16.22 7.22
C ALA A 274 17.75 -17.34 7.06
N VAL A 275 17.53 -18.16 8.09
CA VAL A 275 16.48 -19.19 8.09
C VAL A 275 15.08 -18.57 7.93
N VAL A 276 14.80 -17.45 8.61
CA VAL A 276 13.53 -16.72 8.44
C VAL A 276 13.36 -16.20 7.01
N LEU A 277 14.43 -15.74 6.36
CA LEU A 277 14.38 -15.33 4.96
C LEU A 277 14.10 -16.51 4.01
N ILE A 278 14.70 -17.68 4.26
CA ILE A 278 14.38 -18.89 3.50
C ILE A 278 12.93 -19.33 3.73
N ALA A 279 12.42 -19.25 4.97
CA ALA A 279 11.01 -19.49 5.24
C ALA A 279 10.11 -18.50 4.48
N CYS A 280 10.47 -17.22 4.43
CA CYS A 280 9.78 -16.19 3.65
C CYS A 280 9.77 -16.50 2.14
N MET A 281 10.86 -17.06 1.61
CA MET A 281 10.92 -17.55 0.22
C MET A 281 9.93 -18.71 0.00
N LEU A 282 9.86 -19.66 0.94
CA LEU A 282 8.94 -20.81 0.87
C LEU A 282 7.47 -20.37 0.99
N LEU A 283 7.18 -19.36 1.80
CA LEU A 283 5.84 -18.75 1.90
C LEU A 283 5.32 -18.29 0.52
N GLY A 284 6.20 -17.91 -0.41
CA GLY A 284 5.82 -17.56 -1.78
C GLY A 284 5.10 -18.67 -2.56
N ARG A 285 5.23 -19.94 -2.14
CA ARG A 285 4.48 -21.06 -2.76
C ARG A 285 3.00 -21.06 -2.39
N TRP A 286 2.66 -20.65 -1.17
CA TRP A 286 1.26 -20.60 -0.69
C TRP A 286 0.65 -19.21 -0.86
N LEU A 287 1.48 -18.18 -0.88
CA LEU A 287 1.10 -16.78 -1.02
C LEU A 287 1.82 -16.16 -2.24
N PRO A 288 1.48 -16.60 -3.47
CA PRO A 288 2.11 -16.08 -4.68
C PRO A 288 1.76 -14.62 -4.91
N LEU A 289 2.75 -13.82 -5.32
CA LEU A 289 2.52 -12.43 -5.70
C LEU A 289 1.90 -12.39 -7.10
N ALA A 290 0.78 -11.67 -7.22
CA ALA A 290 0.15 -11.42 -8.52
C ALA A 290 1.08 -10.61 -9.43
N GLN A 291 1.07 -10.91 -10.73
CA GLN A 291 1.90 -10.21 -11.69
C GLN A 291 1.34 -8.82 -12.00
N ALA A 292 2.24 -7.86 -12.19
CA ALA A 292 1.85 -6.51 -12.59
C ALA A 292 1.12 -6.52 -13.94
N GLY A 293 -0.07 -5.93 -14.01
CA GLY A 293 -0.88 -5.84 -15.23
C GLY A 293 -2.01 -6.87 -15.37
N GLU A 294 -2.16 -7.82 -14.45
CA GLU A 294 -3.27 -8.79 -14.46
C GLU A 294 -4.67 -8.15 -14.30
N LEU A 295 -4.75 -6.96 -13.70
CA LEU A 295 -6.01 -6.35 -13.30
C LEU A 295 -6.21 -4.99 -13.96
N ASN A 296 -7.34 -4.82 -14.63
CA ASN A 296 -7.83 -3.51 -15.00
C ASN A 296 -8.58 -2.89 -13.79
N LEU A 297 -7.86 -2.10 -13.01
CA LEU A 297 -8.41 -1.39 -11.84
C LEU A 297 -8.91 0.02 -12.17
N ASP A 298 -9.05 0.36 -13.45
CA ASP A 298 -9.63 1.64 -13.84
C ASP A 298 -11.09 1.72 -13.40
N PRO A 299 -11.58 2.93 -13.04
CA PRO A 299 -12.96 3.11 -12.63
C PRO A 299 -13.92 2.66 -13.72
N LEU A 300 -14.95 1.91 -13.32
CA LEU A 300 -16.07 1.62 -14.22
C LEU A 300 -16.82 2.93 -14.50
N ASN A 301 -17.17 3.16 -15.77
CA ASN A 301 -17.94 4.35 -16.14
C ASN A 301 -19.39 4.22 -15.66
N TRP A 302 -19.64 4.67 -14.43
CA TRP A 302 -20.95 4.64 -13.79
C TRP A 302 -21.54 6.05 -13.76
N LYS A 303 -22.77 6.18 -14.24
CA LYS A 303 -23.54 7.43 -14.19
C LYS A 303 -24.45 7.43 -12.97
N GLU A 304 -24.46 8.56 -12.27
CA GLU A 304 -25.37 8.76 -11.15
C GLU A 304 -26.83 8.76 -11.67
N PRO A 305 -27.72 7.96 -11.07
CA PRO A 305 -29.11 7.91 -11.50
C PRO A 305 -29.82 9.23 -11.14
N SER A 306 -30.70 9.69 -12.03
CA SER A 306 -31.63 10.76 -11.69
C SER A 306 -32.59 10.29 -10.59
N THR A 307 -32.92 11.19 -9.67
CA THR A 307 -33.84 10.92 -8.57
C THR A 307 -34.99 11.92 -8.66
N GLU A 308 -36.22 11.41 -8.72
CA GLU A 308 -37.43 12.25 -8.69
C GLU A 308 -37.65 12.86 -7.29
N VAL A 309 -37.27 12.11 -6.25
CA VAL A 309 -37.24 12.61 -4.88
C VAL A 309 -36.06 13.57 -4.72
N PRO A 310 -36.25 14.77 -4.13
CA PRO A 310 -35.14 15.67 -3.80
C PRO A 310 -34.21 15.01 -2.77
N ILE A 311 -32.94 14.82 -3.15
CA ILE A 311 -31.90 14.20 -2.31
C ILE A 311 -30.69 15.13 -2.25
N VAL A 312 -30.23 15.41 -1.04
CA VAL A 312 -28.97 16.12 -0.77
C VAL A 312 -27.87 15.13 -0.41
N ALA A 313 -26.60 15.54 -0.49
CA ALA A 313 -25.45 14.66 -0.26
C ALA A 313 -25.51 13.87 1.07
N ARG A 314 -26.04 14.48 2.13
CA ARG A 314 -26.17 13.90 3.48
C ARG A 314 -27.42 13.03 3.71
N SER A 315 -28.33 12.97 2.74
CA SER A 315 -29.57 12.19 2.85
C SER A 315 -29.29 10.69 2.95
N GLY A 316 -29.94 9.98 3.86
CA GLY A 316 -29.85 8.53 4.01
C GLY A 316 -30.46 8.09 5.34
N PRO A 317 -30.34 6.80 5.71
CA PRO A 317 -29.67 5.72 4.96
C PRO A 317 -30.29 5.43 3.60
N ILE A 318 -29.46 5.01 2.63
CA ILE A 318 -29.90 4.56 1.31
C ILE A 318 -29.88 3.04 1.30
N VAL A 319 -31.05 2.43 1.10
CA VAL A 319 -31.24 0.99 0.99
C VAL A 319 -31.33 0.62 -0.49
N VAL A 320 -30.49 -0.31 -0.93
CA VAL A 320 -30.51 -0.83 -2.30
C VAL A 320 -30.93 -2.28 -2.26
N THR A 321 -31.90 -2.63 -3.10
CA THR A 321 -32.29 -4.02 -3.35
C THR A 321 -32.11 -4.35 -4.82
N ILE A 322 -31.57 -5.53 -5.10
CA ILE A 322 -31.39 -6.05 -6.45
C ILE A 322 -32.01 -7.44 -6.50
N GLU A 323 -33.03 -7.58 -7.32
CA GLU A 323 -33.80 -8.80 -7.48
C GLU A 323 -33.26 -9.60 -8.67
N TYR A 324 -33.01 -10.88 -8.45
CA TYR A 324 -32.54 -11.83 -9.44
C TYR A 324 -33.51 -13.01 -9.51
N LEU A 325 -33.92 -13.39 -10.72
CA LEU A 325 -34.61 -14.64 -11.00
C LEU A 325 -33.57 -15.66 -11.47
N ILE A 326 -33.36 -16.73 -10.69
CA ILE A 326 -32.32 -17.73 -10.90
C ILE A 326 -32.96 -19.11 -11.03
N ARG A 327 -32.53 -19.90 -12.02
CA ARG A 327 -32.98 -21.29 -12.19
C ARG A 327 -32.36 -22.16 -11.11
N ASP A 328 -33.06 -23.20 -10.67
CA ASP A 328 -32.57 -24.07 -9.58
C ASP A 328 -31.23 -24.74 -9.90
N GLU A 329 -30.99 -25.07 -11.18
CA GLU A 329 -29.71 -25.62 -11.68
C GLU A 329 -28.51 -24.66 -11.54
N ASP A 330 -28.76 -23.35 -11.63
CA ASP A 330 -27.74 -22.30 -11.59
C ASP A 330 -27.42 -21.81 -10.16
N VAL A 331 -28.22 -22.22 -9.16
CA VAL A 331 -28.10 -21.76 -7.77
C VAL A 331 -26.68 -21.93 -7.19
N PRO A 332 -25.99 -23.08 -7.35
CA PRO A 332 -24.63 -23.24 -6.82
C PRO A 332 -23.62 -22.28 -7.43
N GLU A 333 -23.76 -21.94 -8.71
CA GLU A 333 -22.92 -20.94 -9.36
C GLU A 333 -23.27 -19.52 -8.93
N PHE A 334 -24.57 -19.20 -8.86
CA PHE A 334 -25.08 -17.93 -8.36
C PHE A 334 -24.56 -17.63 -6.95
N LEU A 335 -24.63 -18.60 -6.02
CA LEU A 335 -24.14 -18.42 -4.66
C LEU A 335 -22.63 -18.16 -4.59
N ARG A 336 -21.83 -18.81 -5.45
CA ARG A 336 -20.39 -18.53 -5.58
C ARG A 336 -20.15 -17.09 -6.07
N ALA A 337 -20.85 -16.67 -7.12
CA ALA A 337 -20.77 -15.30 -7.63
C ALA A 337 -21.25 -14.27 -6.60
N MET A 338 -22.27 -14.59 -5.81
CA MET A 338 -22.80 -13.73 -4.75
C MET A 338 -21.84 -13.61 -3.56
N ASN A 339 -21.04 -14.64 -3.26
CA ASN A 339 -20.01 -14.55 -2.25
C ASN A 339 -18.89 -13.56 -2.66
N GLU A 340 -18.49 -13.58 -3.93
CA GLU A 340 -17.55 -12.59 -4.48
C GLU A 340 -18.15 -11.18 -4.48
N ARG A 341 -19.40 -11.05 -4.94
CA ARG A 341 -20.20 -9.82 -4.92
C ARG A 341 -20.27 -9.22 -3.52
N ARG A 342 -20.53 -10.04 -2.49
CA ARG A 342 -20.56 -9.62 -1.08
C ARG A 342 -19.25 -8.98 -0.65
N ARG A 343 -18.12 -9.59 -1.00
CA ARG A 343 -16.78 -9.07 -0.68
C ARG A 343 -16.56 -7.70 -1.34
N ILE A 344 -16.85 -7.58 -2.64
CA ILE A 344 -16.72 -6.33 -3.41
C ILE A 344 -17.60 -5.23 -2.79
N ARG A 345 -18.88 -5.54 -2.48
CA ARG A 345 -19.81 -4.58 -1.89
C ARG A 345 -19.31 -4.02 -0.56
N ARG A 346 -18.87 -4.90 0.35
CA ARG A 346 -18.36 -4.51 1.69
C ARG A 346 -17.06 -3.74 1.60
N ARG A 347 -16.15 -4.13 0.71
CA ARG A 347 -14.87 -3.45 0.43
C ARG A 347 -15.12 -1.97 0.09
N ASP A 348 -16.05 -1.71 -0.80
CA ASP A 348 -16.32 -0.37 -1.35
C ASP A 348 -17.19 0.51 -0.45
N GLY A 349 -17.76 -0.06 0.62
CA GLY A 349 -18.40 0.68 1.71
C GLY A 349 -19.85 0.33 2.02
N ALA A 350 -20.43 -0.69 1.37
CA ALA A 350 -21.76 -1.16 1.71
C ALA A 350 -21.79 -1.78 3.12
N ARG A 351 -22.85 -1.45 3.87
CA ARG A 351 -23.17 -2.00 5.19
C ARG A 351 -24.36 -2.96 5.07
N ASN A 352 -24.56 -3.79 6.09
CA ASN A 352 -25.73 -4.66 6.23
C ASN A 352 -26.06 -5.50 4.97
N TRP A 353 -25.03 -5.95 4.25
CA TRP A 353 -25.25 -6.81 3.08
C TRP A 353 -25.94 -8.12 3.51
N ARG A 354 -27.01 -8.48 2.79
CA ARG A 354 -27.80 -9.69 2.96
C ARG A 354 -28.18 -10.24 1.59
N LEU A 355 -28.26 -11.55 1.51
CA LEU A 355 -28.89 -12.26 0.40
C LEU A 355 -30.12 -12.96 0.97
N LEU A 356 -31.27 -12.65 0.39
CA LEU A 356 -32.57 -13.17 0.80
C LEU A 356 -33.08 -14.07 -0.32
N ARG A 357 -33.83 -15.10 0.04
CA ARG A 357 -34.60 -15.94 -0.89
C ARG A 357 -36.07 -15.70 -0.60
N ASP A 358 -36.85 -15.46 -1.64
CA ASP A 358 -38.29 -15.30 -1.50
C ASP A 358 -38.93 -16.65 -1.14
N LEU A 359 -39.95 -16.62 -0.28
CA LEU A 359 -40.65 -17.83 0.18
C LEU A 359 -41.85 -18.19 -0.71
N ALA A 360 -42.36 -17.23 -1.49
CA ALA A 360 -43.47 -17.43 -2.42
C ALA A 360 -42.99 -17.87 -3.80
N ASP A 361 -41.86 -17.33 -4.29
CA ASP A 361 -41.19 -17.83 -5.51
C ASP A 361 -39.72 -18.21 -5.20
N PRO A 362 -39.39 -19.51 -5.14
CA PRO A 362 -38.05 -19.98 -4.77
C PRO A 362 -36.95 -19.58 -5.78
N ARG A 363 -37.33 -19.11 -6.97
CA ARG A 363 -36.38 -18.61 -7.99
C ARG A 363 -35.97 -17.17 -7.73
N VAL A 364 -36.70 -16.44 -6.88
CA VAL A 364 -36.44 -15.03 -6.60
C VAL A 364 -35.44 -14.89 -5.46
N TRP A 365 -34.31 -14.25 -5.76
CA TRP A 365 -33.24 -13.93 -4.82
C TRP A 365 -33.05 -12.42 -4.76
N ILE A 366 -32.92 -11.87 -3.55
CA ILE A 366 -32.80 -10.44 -3.32
C ILE A 366 -31.48 -10.12 -2.61
N GLU A 367 -30.60 -9.41 -3.31
CA GLU A 367 -29.43 -8.75 -2.71
C GLU A 367 -29.90 -7.46 -2.03
N ARG A 368 -29.70 -7.32 -0.72
CA ARG A 368 -29.97 -6.08 0.02
C ARG A 368 -28.69 -5.54 0.63
N TYR A 369 -28.44 -4.25 0.50
CA TYR A 369 -27.36 -3.56 1.22
C TYR A 369 -27.69 -2.09 1.45
N GLU A 370 -26.92 -1.46 2.33
CA GLU A 370 -27.18 -0.10 2.79
C GLU A 370 -25.92 0.77 2.71
N THR A 371 -26.11 2.05 2.43
CA THR A 371 -25.06 3.07 2.56
C THR A 371 -25.55 4.21 3.45
N PRO A 372 -24.69 4.80 4.32
CA PRO A 372 -25.15 5.77 5.32
C PRO A 372 -25.78 7.03 4.72
N THR A 373 -25.27 7.48 3.58
CA THR A 373 -25.69 8.71 2.92
C THR A 373 -25.71 8.53 1.39
N TRP A 374 -26.33 9.46 0.68
CA TRP A 374 -26.32 9.52 -0.78
C TRP A 374 -24.91 9.70 -1.33
N VAL A 375 -24.09 10.57 -0.72
CA VAL A 375 -22.69 10.73 -1.12
C VAL A 375 -21.90 9.43 -0.95
N ASP A 376 -22.19 8.64 0.08
CA ASP A 376 -21.58 7.33 0.27
C ASP A 376 -22.08 6.30 -0.76
N TYR A 377 -23.35 6.36 -1.17
CA TYR A 377 -23.88 5.58 -2.28
C TYR A 377 -23.16 5.91 -3.59
N VAL A 378 -23.02 7.20 -3.93
CA VAL A 378 -22.33 7.65 -5.14
C VAL A 378 -20.86 7.22 -5.10
N ARG A 379 -20.16 7.44 -3.98
CA ARG A 379 -18.78 6.96 -3.78
C ARG A 379 -18.66 5.45 -3.93
N HIS A 380 -19.56 4.70 -3.30
CA HIS A 380 -19.57 3.24 -3.37
C HIS A 380 -19.60 2.75 -4.82
N ASN A 381 -20.44 3.34 -5.68
CA ASN A 381 -20.52 2.92 -7.08
C ASN A 381 -19.36 3.45 -7.93
N ARG A 382 -18.84 4.67 -7.66
CA ARG A 382 -17.65 5.20 -8.34
C ARG A 382 -16.36 4.46 -8.01
N ARG A 383 -16.33 3.69 -6.91
CA ARG A 383 -15.17 2.87 -6.49
C ARG A 383 -15.05 1.56 -7.25
N MET A 384 -16.11 1.13 -7.95
CA MET A 384 -16.14 -0.11 -8.71
C MET A 384 -15.17 -0.04 -9.88
N THR A 385 -14.40 -1.11 -10.07
CA THR A 385 -13.39 -1.19 -11.14
C THR A 385 -13.87 -2.02 -12.33
N GLN A 386 -13.18 -1.91 -13.47
CA GLN A 386 -13.42 -2.77 -14.63
C GLN A 386 -13.23 -4.25 -14.29
N HIS A 387 -12.24 -4.59 -13.46
CA HIS A 387 -12.05 -5.96 -12.97
C HIS A 387 -13.25 -6.48 -12.17
N ASP A 388 -13.84 -5.62 -11.32
CA ASP A 388 -15.01 -6.00 -10.54
C ASP A 388 -16.25 -6.23 -11.42
N ALA A 389 -16.31 -5.63 -12.62
CA ALA A 389 -17.47 -5.68 -13.52
C ALA A 389 -17.77 -7.09 -14.06
N VAL A 390 -16.79 -8.00 -14.04
CA VAL A 390 -16.96 -9.41 -14.42
C VAL A 390 -18.02 -10.10 -13.53
N VAL A 391 -18.06 -9.77 -12.23
CA VAL A 391 -19.01 -10.39 -11.29
C VAL A 391 -20.46 -9.96 -11.58
N PRO A 392 -20.79 -8.66 -11.71
CA PRO A 392 -22.10 -8.23 -12.21
C PRO A 392 -22.48 -8.79 -13.58
N GLN A 393 -21.54 -8.93 -14.52
CA GLN A 393 -21.82 -9.52 -15.84
C GLN A 393 -22.20 -10.99 -15.71
N ARG A 394 -21.45 -11.78 -14.93
CA ARG A 394 -21.79 -13.18 -14.63
C ARG A 394 -23.14 -13.31 -13.95
N LEU A 395 -23.44 -12.47 -12.97
CA LEU A 395 -24.76 -12.47 -12.29
C LEU A 395 -25.90 -12.08 -13.23
N ARG A 396 -25.66 -11.22 -14.23
CA ARG A 396 -26.64 -10.93 -15.28
C ARG A 396 -26.85 -12.12 -16.21
N ALA A 397 -25.80 -12.87 -16.54
CA ALA A 397 -25.91 -14.06 -17.38
C ALA A 397 -26.70 -15.20 -16.72
N LEU A 398 -26.60 -15.33 -15.39
CA LEU A 398 -27.38 -16.30 -14.60
C LEU A 398 -28.84 -15.86 -14.36
N HIS A 399 -29.17 -14.60 -14.68
CA HIS A 399 -30.53 -14.09 -14.53
C HIS A 399 -31.41 -14.59 -15.68
N CYS A 400 -32.50 -15.29 -15.36
CA CYS A 400 -33.41 -15.88 -16.36
C CYS A 400 -34.69 -15.07 -16.62
N GLY A 401 -34.83 -13.88 -16.01
CA GLY A 401 -35.95 -12.98 -16.29
C GLY A 401 -35.85 -12.34 -17.67
N PRO A 402 -36.98 -11.84 -18.22
CA PRO A 402 -37.02 -11.21 -19.54
C PRO A 402 -36.28 -9.88 -19.60
N ASP A 403 -36.23 -9.16 -18.47
CA ASP A 403 -35.48 -7.92 -18.29
C ASP A 403 -34.19 -8.16 -17.49
N GLY A 404 -33.31 -7.17 -17.41
CA GLY A 404 -32.17 -7.24 -16.49
C GLY A 404 -32.58 -7.26 -15.00
N PRO A 405 -31.66 -7.63 -14.09
CA PRO A 405 -31.94 -7.64 -12.64
C PRO A 405 -32.53 -6.32 -12.15
N ARG A 406 -33.65 -6.38 -11.43
CA ARG A 406 -34.41 -5.20 -11.04
C ARG A 406 -33.75 -4.52 -9.85
N VAL A 407 -33.30 -3.27 -10.03
CA VAL A 407 -32.63 -2.49 -8.98
C VAL A 407 -33.59 -1.45 -8.41
N ARG A 408 -33.86 -1.51 -7.10
CA ARG A 408 -34.60 -0.47 -6.37
C ARG A 408 -33.68 0.25 -5.40
N ARG A 409 -33.80 1.58 -5.36
CA ARG A 409 -33.06 2.48 -4.47
C ARG A 409 -34.08 3.20 -3.61
N MET A 410 -33.97 3.05 -2.31
CA MET A 410 -34.93 3.57 -1.34
C MET A 410 -34.17 4.38 -0.31
N ILE A 411 -34.78 5.46 0.18
CA ILE A 411 -34.28 6.19 1.33
C ILE A 411 -35.09 5.78 2.55
N GLU A 412 -34.41 5.38 3.61
CA GLU A 412 -35.05 5.06 4.87
C GLU A 412 -35.59 6.34 5.52
N ARG A 413 -36.83 6.29 5.99
CA ARG A 413 -37.51 7.39 6.68
C ARG A 413 -38.11 6.86 7.97
N GLU A 414 -37.82 7.54 9.07
CA GLU A 414 -38.49 7.27 10.34
C GLU A 414 -39.97 7.65 10.21
N SER A 415 -40.85 6.83 10.80
CA SER A 415 -42.29 7.06 10.82
C SER A 415 -42.70 8.23 11.72
N VAL A 416 -41.79 8.73 12.55
CA VAL A 416 -42.02 9.87 13.44
C VAL A 416 -41.64 11.16 12.72
N ALA A 417 -42.62 12.06 12.56
CA ALA A 417 -42.41 13.35 11.91
C ALA A 417 -41.46 14.25 12.72
N ARG A 418 -40.16 14.20 12.43
CA ARG A 418 -39.25 15.27 12.83
C ARG A 418 -39.49 16.48 11.91
N ARG A 419 -39.76 17.64 12.49
CA ARG A 419 -39.70 18.92 11.77
C ARG A 419 -38.28 19.08 11.22
N GLU A 420 -38.07 18.80 9.94
CA GLU A 420 -36.83 19.17 9.27
C GLU A 420 -36.74 20.71 9.23
N PRO A 421 -35.60 21.32 9.58
CA PRO A 421 -35.38 22.73 9.29
C PRO A 421 -35.50 22.92 7.78
N ARG A 422 -36.35 23.85 7.33
CA ARG A 422 -36.42 24.31 5.94
C ARG A 422 -35.09 25.00 5.59
N GLU A 423 -34.03 24.24 5.34
CA GLU A 423 -32.89 24.73 4.56
C GLU A 423 -33.26 24.60 3.08
N THR A 424 -33.25 25.73 2.39
CA THR A 424 -33.55 25.93 0.97
C THR A 424 -32.97 24.80 0.11
N LEU A 425 -33.85 23.92 -0.38
CA LEU A 425 -33.57 22.66 -1.09
C LEU A 425 -33.08 22.85 -2.54
N ILE A 426 -32.49 23.99 -2.89
CA ILE A 426 -31.96 24.26 -4.23
C ILE A 426 -30.47 24.46 -4.10
N ASP A 427 -29.70 23.45 -4.49
CA ASP A 427 -28.28 23.58 -4.78
C ASP A 427 -28.15 24.23 -6.17
N PRO A 428 -27.71 25.51 -6.29
CA PRO A 428 -27.57 26.17 -7.57
C PRO A 428 -26.49 25.56 -8.47
N THR A 429 -25.69 24.60 -7.99
CA THR A 429 -24.62 23.97 -8.79
C THR A 429 -25.07 22.77 -9.62
N ARG A 430 -26.36 22.39 -9.58
CA ARG A 430 -26.90 21.32 -10.45
C ARG A 430 -27.15 21.74 -11.91
N TYR A 431 -27.06 23.03 -12.23
CA TYR A 431 -27.17 23.54 -13.59
C TYR A 431 -26.01 24.52 -13.89
N SER A 432 -24.79 24.02 -14.05
CA SER A 432 -23.72 24.70 -14.82
C SER A 432 -22.65 23.72 -15.28
#